data_AF-A0A518HI75-F1
#
_entry.id   AF-A0A518HI75-F1
#
_cell.length_a   1.000
_cell.length_b   1.000
_cell.length_c   1.000
_cell.angle_alpha   90.00
_cell.angle_beta   90.00
_cell.angle_gamma   90.00
#
_symmetry.space_group_name_H-M   'P 1'
#
loop_
_entity.id
_entity.type
_entity.pdbx_description
1 polymer ?
#
loop_
_entity_poly.entity_id
_entity_poly.type
_entity_poly.pdbx_seq_one_letter_code
_entity_poly.pdbx_strand_id
1 'polypeptide(L)'
;MMSTRLGALVRLAQQSWVGCCWDTDFGSRGLNLRGLQSRQALVAARATRGEESQCWRQAAEWLALVENDAKTAAEYAGSALLSFESGEPAVAIRLLDQASALAAKYPVSVGYVACRSLCEELSCGDPATA
;
A
#
# COMPACT_ATOMS: atom_id res chain seq x y z
N MET A 1 -25.43 -2.99 -5.52
CA MET A 1 -24.54 -3.79 -6.38
C MET A 1 -23.27 -3.05 -6.81
N MET A 2 -23.28 -1.72 -6.98
CA MET A 2 -22.08 -0.95 -7.39
C MET A 2 -20.97 -0.87 -6.33
N SER A 3 -21.30 -0.62 -5.05
CA SER A 3 -20.33 -0.63 -3.94
C SER A 3 -19.54 -1.96 -3.86
N THR A 4 -20.17 -3.07 -4.24
CA THR A 4 -19.59 -4.41 -4.14
C THR A 4 -18.38 -4.61 -5.07
N ARG A 5 -18.33 -3.93 -6.23
CA ARG A 5 -17.17 -3.99 -7.15
C ARG A 5 -16.00 -3.16 -6.63
N LEU A 6 -16.28 -1.95 -6.15
CA LEU A 6 -15.25 -1.10 -5.52
C LEU A 6 -14.67 -1.79 -4.28
N GLY A 7 -15.51 -2.39 -3.44
CA GLY A 7 -15.10 -3.15 -2.27
C GLY A 7 -14.19 -4.35 -2.59
N ALA A 8 -14.48 -5.08 -3.66
CA ALA A 8 -13.62 -6.18 -4.11
C ALA A 8 -12.27 -5.68 -4.61
N LEU A 9 -12.23 -4.58 -5.38
CA LEU A 9 -11.01 -4.02 -5.92
C LEU A 9 -10.10 -3.43 -4.82
N VAL A 10 -10.69 -2.72 -3.85
CA VAL A 10 -9.96 -2.22 -2.68
C VAL A 10 -9.34 -3.37 -1.89
N ARG A 11 -10.10 -4.46 -1.66
CA ARG A 11 -9.58 -5.64 -0.96
C ARG A 11 -8.41 -6.28 -1.70
N LEU A 12 -8.49 -6.38 -3.02
CA LEU A 12 -7.39 -6.90 -3.83
C LEU A 12 -6.16 -5.99 -3.73
N ALA A 13 -6.34 -4.67 -3.81
CA ALA A 13 -5.25 -3.71 -3.67
C ALA A 13 -4.56 -3.82 -2.30
N GLN A 14 -5.33 -3.91 -1.21
CA GLN A 14 -4.83 -4.10 0.15
C GLN A 14 -4.04 -5.41 0.32
N GLN A 15 -4.47 -6.50 -0.32
CA GLN A 15 -3.78 -7.79 -0.25
C GLN A 15 -2.52 -7.83 -1.13
N SER A 16 -2.48 -7.05 -2.20
CA SER A 16 -1.36 -7.03 -3.14
C SER A 16 -0.09 -6.36 -2.59
N TRP A 17 -0.23 -5.50 -1.57
CA TRP A 17 0.88 -4.76 -1.00
C TRP A 17 0.79 -4.67 0.52
N VAL A 18 1.63 -5.44 1.19
CA VAL A 18 1.75 -5.52 2.67
C VAL A 18 3.17 -5.25 3.17
N GLY A 19 4.11 -5.01 2.26
CA GLY A 19 5.55 -4.88 2.53
C GLY A 19 6.36 -4.90 1.24
N CYS A 20 7.66 -5.20 1.34
CA CYS A 20 8.54 -5.28 0.16
C CYS A 20 8.24 -6.53 -0.68
N CYS A 21 7.62 -6.37 -1.85
CA CYS A 21 7.28 -7.46 -2.77
C CYS A 21 8.11 -7.47 -4.07
N TRP A 22 9.07 -6.57 -4.20
CA TRP A 22 10.00 -6.44 -5.32
C TRP A 22 11.43 -6.77 -4.90
N ASP A 23 12.28 -7.05 -5.89
CA ASP A 23 13.70 -7.30 -5.65
C ASP A 23 14.43 -5.99 -5.35
N THR A 24 15.32 -6.02 -4.35
CA THR A 24 16.11 -4.86 -3.94
C THR A 24 17.61 -5.15 -4.01
N ASP A 25 18.38 -4.07 -4.13
CA ASP A 25 19.83 -4.05 -3.98
C ASP A 25 20.15 -3.08 -2.81
N PHE A 26 19.86 -3.51 -1.58
CA PHE A 26 19.84 -2.63 -0.41
C PHE A 26 21.20 -2.56 0.31
N GLY A 27 21.71 -1.33 0.49
CA GLY A 27 22.94 -1.05 1.23
C GLY A 27 24.22 -1.51 0.54
N SER A 28 25.36 -1.41 1.22
CA SER A 28 26.69 -1.76 0.66
C SER A 28 26.84 -3.24 0.29
N ARG A 29 25.95 -4.10 0.79
CA ARG A 29 25.99 -5.55 0.57
C ARG A 29 24.94 -6.05 -0.42
N GLY A 30 24.14 -5.15 -0.97
CA GLY A 30 23.13 -5.50 -1.96
C GLY A 30 22.09 -6.51 -1.49
N LEU A 31 21.53 -6.27 -0.31
CA LEU A 31 20.56 -7.17 0.28
C LEU A 31 19.26 -7.15 -0.55
N ASN A 32 18.80 -8.34 -0.93
CA ASN A 32 17.45 -8.50 -1.46
C ASN A 32 16.46 -8.68 -0.29
N LEU A 33 15.58 -7.71 -0.14
CA LEU A 33 14.59 -7.60 0.93
C LEU A 33 13.21 -8.09 0.52
N ARG A 34 13.07 -8.64 -0.70
CA ARG A 34 11.82 -9.19 -1.20
C ARG A 34 11.25 -10.24 -0.25
N GLY A 35 10.02 -10.02 0.21
CA GLY A 35 9.30 -10.92 1.09
C GLY A 35 9.80 -10.94 2.54
N LEU A 36 10.83 -10.16 2.88
CA LEU A 36 11.29 -10.01 4.25
C LEU A 36 10.47 -8.97 4.99
N GLN A 37 10.27 -9.23 6.28
CA GLN A 37 9.67 -8.30 7.22
C GLN A 37 10.73 -7.59 8.05
N SER A 38 10.40 -6.39 8.52
CA SER A 38 11.25 -5.59 9.42
C SER A 38 11.78 -6.39 10.61
N ARG A 39 10.92 -7.18 11.26
CA ARG A 39 11.29 -8.07 12.38
C ARG A 39 12.31 -9.14 11.98
N GLN A 40 12.23 -9.69 10.77
CA GLN A 40 13.15 -10.72 10.29
C GLN A 40 14.53 -10.12 10.00
N ALA A 41 14.56 -8.93 9.37
CA ALA A 41 15.79 -8.18 9.18
C ALA A 41 16.45 -7.80 10.53
N LEU A 42 15.65 -7.47 11.55
CA LEU A 42 16.16 -7.20 12.90
C LEU A 42 16.79 -8.44 13.55
N VAL A 43 16.24 -9.64 13.31
CA VAL A 43 16.84 -10.90 13.76
C VAL A 43 18.17 -11.13 13.04
N ALA A 44 18.24 -10.92 11.72
CA ALA A 44 19.48 -11.02 10.96
C ALA A 44 20.54 -10.03 11.46
N ALA A 45 20.15 -8.81 11.79
CA ALA A 45 21.03 -7.81 12.38
C ALA A 45 21.64 -8.26 13.72
N ARG A 46 20.88 -8.98 14.55
CA ARG A 46 21.35 -9.51 15.85
C ARG A 46 22.26 -10.74 15.69
N ALA A 47 22.05 -11.52 14.64
CA ALA A 47 22.84 -12.72 14.34
C ALA A 47 24.18 -12.41 13.66
N THR A 48 24.31 -11.23 13.04
CA THR A 48 25.50 -10.79 12.29
C THR A 48 26.32 -9.78 13.10
N ARG A 49 27.52 -9.44 12.61
CA ARG A 49 28.45 -8.52 13.29
C ARG A 49 29.00 -7.46 12.33
N GLY A 50 29.55 -6.39 12.89
CA GLY A 50 30.21 -5.33 12.12
C GLY A 50 29.27 -4.64 11.14
N GLU A 51 29.79 -4.34 9.95
CA GLU A 51 29.07 -3.66 8.87
C GLU A 51 27.80 -4.42 8.43
N GLU A 52 27.84 -5.76 8.43
CA GLU A 52 26.68 -6.58 8.08
C GLU A 52 25.50 -6.34 9.03
N SER A 53 25.78 -6.30 10.33
CA SER A 53 24.76 -6.01 11.35
C SER A 53 24.16 -4.62 11.14
N GLN A 54 24.97 -3.64 10.77
CA GLN A 54 24.50 -2.27 10.51
C GLN A 54 23.62 -2.21 9.25
N CYS A 55 24.03 -2.88 8.17
CA CYS A 55 23.24 -2.97 6.94
C CYS A 55 21.87 -3.62 7.19
N TRP A 56 21.82 -4.70 7.97
CA TRP A 56 20.56 -5.34 8.36
C TRP A 56 19.68 -4.46 9.26
N ARG A 57 20.25 -3.61 10.13
CA ARG A 57 19.46 -2.65 10.93
C ARG A 57 18.81 -1.59 10.04
N GLN A 58 19.58 -1.01 9.12
CA GLN A 58 19.05 -0.05 8.15
C GLN A 58 17.96 -0.68 7.28
N ALA A 59 18.16 -1.94 6.85
CA ALA A 59 17.15 -2.69 6.12
C ALA A 59 15.87 -2.90 6.94
N ALA A 60 16.01 -3.22 8.24
CA ALA A 60 14.86 -3.37 9.14
C ALA A 60 14.08 -2.07 9.32
N GLU A 61 14.77 -0.94 9.48
CA GLU A 61 14.18 0.40 9.58
C GLU A 61 13.45 0.77 8.29
N TRP A 62 14.07 0.56 7.14
CA TRP A 62 13.45 0.82 5.84
C TRP A 62 12.24 -0.07 5.59
N LEU A 63 12.33 -1.38 5.88
CA LEU A 63 11.19 -2.30 5.78
C LEU A 63 10.03 -1.88 6.67
N ALA A 64 10.31 -1.39 7.88
CA ALA A 64 9.27 -0.91 8.79
C ALA A 64 8.53 0.31 8.20
N LEU A 65 9.23 1.20 7.48
CA LEU A 65 8.60 2.30 6.77
C LEU A 65 7.71 1.81 5.63
N VAL A 66 8.19 0.86 4.80
CA VAL A 66 7.40 0.26 3.71
C VAL A 66 6.13 -0.40 4.25
N GLU A 67 6.26 -1.21 5.30
CA GLU A 67 5.15 -1.90 5.97
C GLU A 67 4.13 -0.90 6.53
N ASN A 68 4.61 0.19 7.15
CA ASN A 68 3.74 1.24 7.68
C ASN A 68 2.99 1.99 6.58
N ASP A 69 3.67 2.34 5.49
CA ASP A 69 3.05 3.02 4.34
C ASP A 69 2.00 2.11 3.67
N ALA A 70 2.30 0.82 3.51
CA ALA A 70 1.34 -0.17 3.00
C ALA A 70 0.09 -0.27 3.89
N LYS A 71 0.29 -0.34 5.20
CA LYS A 71 -0.81 -0.35 6.19
C LYS A 71 -1.64 0.92 6.12
N THR A 72 -1.00 2.08 6.08
CA THR A 72 -1.68 3.38 6.04
C THR A 72 -2.47 3.55 4.74
N ALA A 73 -1.92 3.11 3.60
CA ALA A 73 -2.64 3.11 2.33
C ALA A 73 -3.88 2.20 2.37
N ALA A 74 -3.78 1.04 3.03
CA ALA A 74 -4.91 0.14 3.23
C ALA A 74 -6.00 0.78 4.11
N GLU A 75 -5.63 1.50 5.17
CA GLU A 75 -6.55 2.24 6.03
C GLU A 75 -7.28 3.36 5.28
N TYR A 76 -6.57 4.13 4.43
CA TYR A 76 -7.19 5.12 3.55
C TYR A 76 -8.18 4.48 2.57
N ALA A 77 -7.82 3.38 1.92
CA ALA A 77 -8.71 2.70 0.99
C ALA A 77 -9.95 2.10 1.69
N GLY A 78 -9.81 1.60 2.92
CA GLY A 78 -10.92 1.16 3.75
C GLY A 78 -11.86 2.30 4.13
N SER A 79 -11.29 3.45 4.51
CA SER A 79 -12.07 4.67 4.81
C SER A 79 -12.78 5.20 3.56
N ALA A 80 -12.14 5.10 2.39
CA ALA A 80 -12.73 5.51 1.12
C ALA A 80 -14.00 4.72 0.79
N LEU A 81 -14.02 3.41 1.06
CA LEU A 81 -15.23 2.60 0.90
C LEU A 81 -16.36 3.09 1.79
N LEU A 82 -16.08 3.35 3.06
CA LEU A 82 -17.08 3.84 4.01
C LEU A 82 -17.64 5.20 3.58
N SER A 83 -16.78 6.12 3.13
CA SER A 83 -17.19 7.42 2.59
C SER A 83 -18.04 7.27 1.32
N PHE A 84 -17.67 6.37 0.42
CA PHE A 84 -18.44 6.10 -0.79
C PHE A 84 -19.84 5.54 -0.47
N GLU A 85 -19.92 4.58 0.46
CA GLU A 85 -21.19 4.00 0.93
C GLU A 85 -22.06 5.00 1.69
N SER A 86 -21.45 6.01 2.32
CA SER A 86 -22.14 7.10 3.00
C SER A 86 -22.61 8.22 2.06
N GLY A 87 -22.37 8.09 0.75
CA GLY A 87 -22.78 9.08 -0.25
C GLY A 87 -21.81 10.26 -0.40
N GLU A 88 -20.55 10.10 0.05
CA GLU A 88 -19.50 11.12 -0.05
C GLU A 88 -18.38 10.70 -1.03
N PRO A 89 -18.66 10.58 -2.34
CA PRO A 89 -17.69 10.08 -3.32
C PRO A 89 -16.46 10.99 -3.46
N ALA A 90 -16.61 12.31 -3.29
CA ALA A 90 -15.49 13.25 -3.34
C ALA A 90 -14.46 12.97 -2.22
N VAL A 91 -14.91 12.56 -1.04
CA VAL A 91 -14.04 12.17 0.08
C VAL A 91 -13.37 10.84 -0.22
N ALA A 92 -14.12 9.88 -0.76
CA ALA A 92 -13.59 8.59 -1.18
C ALA A 92 -12.45 8.72 -2.21
N ILE A 93 -12.61 9.57 -3.22
CA ILE A 93 -11.58 9.84 -4.25
C ILE A 93 -10.32 10.42 -3.59
N ARG A 94 -10.45 11.41 -2.71
CA ARG A 94 -9.31 12.00 -2.00
C ARG A 94 -8.54 10.99 -1.16
N LEU A 95 -9.25 10.08 -0.49
CA LEU A 95 -8.63 9.02 0.31
C LEU A 95 -7.88 8.02 -0.58
N LEU A 96 -8.43 7.67 -1.75
CA LEU A 96 -7.76 6.81 -2.73
C LEU A 96 -6.55 7.49 -3.38
N ASP A 97 -6.57 8.81 -3.55
CA ASP A 97 -5.40 9.59 -3.95
C ASP A 97 -4.29 9.51 -2.90
N GLN A 98 -4.63 9.63 -1.61
CA GLN A 98 -3.66 9.48 -0.52
C GLN A 98 -3.06 8.07 -0.47
N ALA A 99 -3.87 7.02 -0.64
CA ALA A 99 -3.39 5.65 -0.73
C ALA A 99 -2.45 5.45 -1.94
N SER A 100 -2.80 6.02 -3.08
CA SER A 100 -2.00 5.95 -4.31
C SER A 100 -0.66 6.70 -4.18
N ALA A 101 -0.66 7.86 -3.52
CA ALA A 101 0.54 8.64 -3.28
C ALA A 101 1.56 7.91 -2.39
N LEU A 102 1.08 7.13 -1.40
CA LEU A 102 1.94 6.27 -0.59
C LEU A 102 2.56 5.14 -1.42
N ALA A 103 1.76 4.46 -2.25
CA ALA A 103 2.23 3.40 -3.13
C ALA A 103 3.25 3.91 -4.17
N ALA A 104 3.05 5.12 -4.70
CA ALA A 104 3.90 5.72 -5.73
C ALA A 104 5.35 6.00 -5.30
N LYS A 105 5.65 5.96 -3.99
CA LYS A 105 7.02 6.06 -3.47
C LYS A 105 7.87 4.82 -3.81
N TYR A 106 7.22 3.72 -4.16
CA TYR A 106 7.82 2.40 -4.29
C TYR A 106 7.61 1.86 -5.71
N PRO A 107 8.50 0.98 -6.21
CA PRO A 107 8.39 0.39 -7.55
C PRO A 107 7.36 -0.75 -7.60
N VAL A 108 6.18 -0.53 -7.02
CA VAL A 108 5.10 -1.51 -6.94
C VAL A 108 3.87 -0.93 -7.64
N SER A 109 3.26 -1.75 -8.50
CA SER A 109 1.95 -1.44 -9.08
C SER A 109 0.86 -1.91 -8.12
N VAL A 110 0.36 -1.00 -7.30
CA VAL A 110 -0.80 -1.26 -6.43
C VAL A 110 -2.07 -0.76 -7.10
N GLY A 111 -3.16 -1.54 -6.98
CA GLY A 111 -4.45 -1.24 -7.60
C GLY A 111 -5.19 0.01 -7.08
N TYR A 112 -4.57 0.88 -6.26
CA TYR A 112 -5.26 2.05 -5.70
C TYR A 112 -5.65 3.09 -6.75
N VAL A 113 -4.85 3.27 -7.80
CA VAL A 113 -5.22 4.13 -8.95
C VAL A 113 -6.46 3.59 -9.66
N ALA A 114 -6.54 2.26 -9.84
CA ALA A 114 -7.71 1.63 -10.42
C ALA A 114 -8.95 1.74 -9.52
N CYS A 115 -8.77 1.68 -8.19
CA CYS A 115 -9.85 1.95 -7.23
C CYS A 115 -10.40 3.37 -7.38
N ARG A 116 -9.51 4.36 -7.52
CA ARG A 116 -9.87 5.77 -7.72
C ARG A 116 -10.69 5.96 -9.00
N SER A 117 -10.21 5.44 -10.14
CA SER A 117 -10.92 5.54 -11.42
C SER A 117 -12.29 4.88 -11.36
N LEU A 118 -12.39 3.69 -10.76
CA LEU A 118 -13.68 3.02 -10.58
C LEU A 118 -14.61 3.82 -9.67
N CYS A 119 -14.10 4.44 -8.60
CA CYS A 119 -14.89 5.30 -7.73
C CYS A 119 -15.45 6.51 -8.51
N GLU A 120 -14.65 7.16 -9.36
CA GLU A 120 -15.09 8.25 -10.22
C GLU A 120 -16.18 7.81 -11.21
N GLU A 121 -15.97 6.68 -11.90
CA GLU A 121 -16.95 6.11 -12.83
C GLU A 121 -18.30 5.83 -12.15
N LEU A 122 -18.28 5.23 -10.97
CA LEU A 122 -19.49 4.95 -10.20
C LEU A 122 -20.17 6.22 -9.66
N SER A 123 -19.41 7.30 -9.46
CA SER A 123 -19.94 8.60 -9.00
C SER A 123 -20.56 9.40 -10.14
N CYS A 124 -19.99 9.33 -11.34
CA CYS A 124 -20.55 9.96 -12.54
C CYS A 124 -21.71 9.16 -13.15
N GLY A 125 -21.79 7.86 -12.84
CA GLY A 125 -22.79 6.95 -13.37
C GLY A 125 -24.18 7.05 -12.76
N ASP A 126 -24.46 8.05 -11.90
CA ASP A 126 -25.79 8.28 -11.32
C ASP A 126 -26.77 8.80 -12.40
N PRO A 127 -27.74 8.00 -12.88
CA PRO A 127 -28.78 8.44 -13.79
C PRO A 127 -30.03 8.75 -12.97
N ALA A 128 -30.01 9.86 -12.25
CA ALA A 128 -31.20 10.47 -11.69
C ALA A 128 -31.32 11.89 -12.25
N THR A 129 -31.62 12.07 -13.54
CA THR A 129 -33.00 12.21 -14.02
C THR A 129 -33.06 12.07 -15.54
N ALA A 130 -33.83 11.10 -16.03
CA ALA A 130 -34.45 11.08 -17.35
C ALA A 130 -35.92 10.70 -17.15
#